data_AF-A0A4V1EDE5-F1
#
_entry.id   AF-A0A4V1EDE5-F1
#
_cell.length_a   1.000
_cell.length_b   1.000
_cell.length_c   1.000
_cell.angle_alpha   90.00
_cell.angle_beta   90.00
_cell.angle_gamma   90.00
#
_symmetry.space_group_name_H-M   'P 1'
#
loop_
_entity.id
_entity.type
_entity.pdbx_description
1 polymer ?
#
loop_
_entity_poly.entity_id
_entity_poly.type
_entity_poly.pdbx_seq_one_letter_code
_entity_poly.pdbx_strand_id
1 'polypeptide(L)'
;MNSEATTVREAIALVLRACRAAMPFFLSIETWLMVAVAAATVGGFWLAFMGDLRSLLVFGGAVGYLVLRSVLHAKRILGWPFV
;
A
#
# COMPACT_ATOMS: atom_id res chain seq x y z
N MET A 1 -38.83 8.57 -17.14
CA MET A 1 -38.16 7.66 -16.18
C MET A 1 -36.89 6.99 -16.74
N ASN A 2 -36.17 7.58 -17.70
CA ASN A 2 -34.98 6.94 -18.32
C ASN A 2 -33.65 7.67 -18.06
N SER A 3 -33.61 8.70 -17.20
CA SER A 3 -32.40 9.52 -17.01
C SER A 3 -31.52 9.08 -15.83
N GLU A 4 -32.07 8.42 -14.81
CA GLU A 4 -31.28 7.99 -13.64
C GLU A 4 -30.50 6.70 -13.89
N ALA A 5 -31.06 5.77 -14.67
CA ALA A 5 -30.40 4.51 -15.01
C ALA A 5 -29.12 4.72 -15.85
N THR A 6 -29.09 5.76 -16.67
CA THR A 6 -27.93 6.15 -17.48
C THR A 6 -26.80 6.67 -16.60
N THR A 7 -27.12 7.53 -15.62
CA THR A 7 -26.14 8.09 -14.69
C THR A 7 -25.52 7.03 -13.78
N VAL A 8 -26.31 6.11 -13.23
CA VAL A 8 -25.80 5.03 -12.37
C VAL A 8 -24.94 4.07 -13.18
N ARG A 9 -25.37 3.69 -14.40
CA ARG A 9 -24.59 2.80 -15.26
C ARG A 9 -23.29 3.45 -15.74
N GLU A 10 -23.30 4.75 -16.02
CA GLU A 10 -22.11 5.52 -16.37
C GLU A 10 -21.16 5.66 -15.17
N ALA A 11 -21.69 5.93 -13.98
CA ALA A 11 -20.90 5.97 -12.75
C ALA A 11 -20.23 4.61 -12.47
N ILE A 12 -20.97 3.51 -12.61
CA ILE A 12 -20.41 2.15 -12.47
C ILE A 12 -19.35 1.88 -13.55
N ALA A 13 -19.61 2.25 -14.81
CA ALA A 13 -18.63 2.06 -15.89
C ALA A 13 -17.36 2.89 -15.67
N LEU A 14 -17.49 4.10 -15.12
CA LEU A 14 -16.37 4.97 -14.75
C LEU A 14 -15.55 4.35 -13.62
N VAL A 15 -16.21 3.87 -12.55
CA VAL A 15 -15.55 3.19 -11.43
C VAL A 15 -14.84 1.91 -11.91
N LEU A 16 -15.48 1.11 -12.75
CA LEU A 16 -14.87 -0.12 -13.29
C LEU A 16 -13.66 0.19 -14.18
N ARG A 17 -13.69 1.26 -14.99
CA ARG A 17 -12.53 1.69 -15.79
C ARG A 17 -11.40 2.21 -14.92
N ALA A 18 -11.71 3.04 -13.93
CA ALA A 18 -10.73 3.54 -12.97
C ALA A 18 -10.09 2.39 -12.19
N CYS A 19 -10.89 1.42 -11.74
CA CYS A 19 -10.43 0.24 -11.02
C CYS A 19 -9.53 -0.63 -11.91
N ARG A 20 -9.87 -0.78 -13.19
CA ARG A 20 -9.04 -1.52 -14.17
C ARG A 20 -7.74 -0.81 -14.52
N ALA A 21 -7.76 0.51 -14.58
CA ALA A 21 -6.56 1.33 -14.76
C ALA A 21 -5.65 1.32 -13.51
N ALA A 22 -6.24 1.21 -12.32
CA ALA A 22 -5.52 1.08 -11.05
C ALA A 22 -5.05 -0.36 -10.75
N MET A 23 -5.64 -1.37 -11.40
CA MET A 23 -5.29 -2.79 -11.24
C MET A 23 -3.78 -3.08 -11.35
N PRO A 24 -3.03 -2.56 -12.35
CA PRO A 24 -1.58 -2.76 -12.41
C PRO A 24 -0.83 -2.11 -11.22
N PHE A 25 -1.37 -1.03 -10.64
CA PHE A 25 -0.82 -0.44 -9.41
C PHE A 25 -0.99 -1.40 -8.24
N PHE A 26 -2.15 -2.03 -8.04
CA PHE A 26 -2.35 -3.03 -6.99
C PHE A 26 -1.56 -4.34 -7.19
N LEU A 27 -1.17 -4.65 -8.42
CA LEU A 27 -0.30 -5.77 -8.75
C LEU A 27 1.19 -5.44 -8.57
N SER A 28 1.55 -4.17 -8.36
CA SER A 28 2.93 -3.79 -8.07
C SER A 28 3.37 -4.39 -6.74
N ILE A 29 4.58 -4.95 -6.74
CA ILE A 29 5.27 -5.46 -5.56
C ILE A 29 5.40 -4.36 -4.50
N GLU A 30 5.56 -3.10 -4.92
CA GLU A 30 5.72 -1.96 -4.03
C GLU A 30 4.50 -1.75 -3.13
N THR A 31 3.30 -1.88 -3.68
CA THR A 31 2.03 -1.76 -2.94
C THR A 31 1.90 -2.83 -1.89
N TRP A 32 2.17 -4.09 -2.24
CA TRP A 32 2.12 -5.20 -1.29
C TRP A 32 3.20 -5.08 -0.22
N LEU A 33 4.37 -4.55 -0.58
CA LEU A 33 5.44 -4.28 0.37
C LEU A 33 5.02 -3.18 1.37
N MET A 34 4.33 -2.13 0.91
CA MET A 34 3.77 -1.11 1.80
C MET A 34 2.64 -1.65 2.69
N VAL A 35 1.79 -2.53 2.17
CA VAL A 35 0.75 -3.21 2.97
C VAL A 35 1.38 -4.10 4.04
N ALA A 36 2.42 -4.87 3.69
CA ALA A 36 3.16 -5.71 4.62
C ALA A 36 3.85 -4.86 5.70
N VAL A 37 4.44 -3.72 5.33
CA VAL A 37 5.05 -2.77 6.28
C VAL A 37 4.00 -2.19 7.22
N ALA A 38 2.83 -1.80 6.71
CA ALA A 38 1.73 -1.31 7.54
C ALA A 38 1.28 -2.39 8.55
N ALA A 39 1.05 -3.62 8.09
CA ALA A 39 0.69 -4.74 8.94
C ALA A 39 1.77 -5.06 9.99
N ALA A 40 3.05 -5.03 9.60
CA ALA A 40 4.19 -5.24 10.48
C ALA A 40 4.34 -4.10 11.51
N THR A 41 4.07 -2.85 11.15
CA THR A 41 4.10 -1.74 12.11
C THR A 41 3.00 -1.86 13.15
N VAL A 42 1.75 -2.05 12.74
CA VAL A 42 0.61 -2.13 13.67
C VAL A 42 0.66 -3.42 14.49
N GLY A 43 0.81 -4.57 13.82
CA GLY A 43 0.87 -5.87 14.46
C GLY A 43 2.14 -6.06 15.30
N GLY A 44 3.29 -5.63 14.80
CA GLY A 44 4.56 -5.70 15.52
C GLY A 44 4.58 -4.82 16.77
N PHE A 45 4.03 -3.60 16.69
CA PHE A 45 3.87 -2.72 17.85
C PHE A 45 2.95 -3.33 18.90
N TRP A 46 1.79 -3.86 18.48
CA TRP A 46 0.82 -4.46 19.39
C TRP A 46 1.34 -5.73 20.08
N LEU A 47 2.01 -6.62 19.32
CA LEU A 47 2.62 -7.83 19.87
C LEU A 47 3.80 -7.50 20.80
N ALA A 48 4.60 -6.48 20.46
CA ALA A 48 5.66 -6.00 21.35
C ALA A 48 5.08 -5.42 22.65
N PHE A 49 3.94 -4.73 22.58
CA PHE A 49 3.22 -4.26 23.76
C PHE A 49 2.70 -5.41 24.63
N MET A 50 2.31 -6.53 24.02
CA MET A 50 1.95 -7.77 24.74
C MET A 50 3.16 -8.54 25.31
N GLY A 51 4.39 -8.04 25.13
CA GLY A 51 5.61 -8.62 25.70
C GLY A 51 6.36 -9.57 24.76
N ASP A 52 5.95 -9.71 23.50
CA ASP A 52 6.71 -10.51 22.53
C ASP A 52 7.87 -9.69 21.94
N LEU A 53 9.07 -9.87 22.49
CA LEU A 53 10.27 -9.19 22.01
C LEU A 53 10.64 -9.54 20.57
N ARG A 54 10.20 -10.69 20.03
CA ARG A 54 10.51 -11.05 18.63
C ARG A 54 9.80 -10.12 17.65
N SER A 55 8.65 -9.61 18.04
CA SER A 55 7.86 -8.66 17.25
C SER A 55 8.53 -7.29 17.14
N LEU A 56 9.46 -6.96 18.05
CA LEU A 56 10.26 -5.74 17.99
C LEU A 56 11.21 -5.73 16.79
N LEU A 57 11.76 -6.89 16.39
CA LEU A 57 12.59 -7.01 15.20
C LEU A 57 11.78 -6.79 13.93
N VAL A 58 10.57 -7.34 13.88
CA VAL A 58 9.64 -7.17 12.75
C VAL A 58 9.21 -5.71 12.63
N PHE A 59 8.88 -5.07 13.75
CA PHE A 59 8.57 -3.65 13.82
C PHE A 59 9.74 -2.78 13.39
N GLY A 60 10.93 -3.03 13.95
CA GLY A 60 12.16 -2.30 13.62
C GLY A 60 12.55 -2.45 12.14
N GLY A 61 12.38 -3.65 11.57
CA GLY A 61 12.59 -3.89 10.14
C GLY A 61 11.64 -3.08 9.25
N ALA A 62 10.36 -2.98 9.63
CA ALA A 62 9.38 -2.16 8.91
C ALA A 62 9.74 -0.66 8.94
N VAL A 63 10.15 -0.15 10.11
CA VAL A 63 10.63 1.23 10.26
C VAL A 63 11.90 1.47 9.45
N GLY A 64 12.86 0.56 9.51
CA GLY A 64 14.12 0.63 8.75
C GLY A 64 13.88 0.66 7.24
N TYR A 65 12.94 -0.15 6.75
CA TYR A 65 12.53 -0.13 5.35
C TYR A 65 11.95 1.22 4.93
N LEU A 66 11.08 1.84 5.75
CA LEU A 66 10.52 3.17 5.45
C LEU A 66 11.62 4.23 5.33
N VAL A 67 12.58 4.26 6.26
CA VAL A 67 13.69 5.21 6.24
C VAL A 67 14.59 4.97 5.03
N LEU A 68 14.98 3.73 4.76
CA LEU A 68 15.83 3.37 3.63
C LEU A 68 15.15 3.77 2.31
N ARG A 69 13.85 3.52 2.19
CA ARG A 69 13.04 3.92 1.04
C ARG A 69 13.03 5.44 0.84
N SER A 70 12.80 6.23 1.90
CA SER A 70 12.85 7.69 1.81
C SER A 70 14.22 8.20 1.34
N VAL A 71 15.31 7.59 1.83
CA VAL A 71 16.67 7.93 1.42
C VAL A 71 16.93 7.56 -0.04
N LEU A 72 16.51 6.38 -0.48
CA LEU A 72 16.69 5.92 -1.87
C LEU A 72 15.92 6.79 -2.86
N HIS A 73 14.71 7.23 -2.50
CA HIS A 73 13.95 8.20 -3.28
C HIS A 73 14.59 9.59 -3.29
N ALA A 74 15.05 10.08 -2.15
CA ALA A 74 15.73 11.38 -2.06
C ALA A 74 17.00 11.40 -2.92
N LYS A 75 17.71 10.27 -3.04
CA LYS A 75 18.87 10.11 -3.90
C LYS A 75 18.54 9.85 -5.38
N ARG A 76 17.26 9.81 -5.77
CA ARG A 76 16.78 9.47 -7.13
C ARG A 76 17.32 8.14 -7.68
N ILE A 77 17.77 7.23 -6.82
CA ILE A 77 18.26 5.90 -7.22
C ILE A 77 17.07 5.00 -7.59
N LEU A 78 15.92 5.28 -6.98
CA LEU A 78 14.71 4.49 -7.07
C LEU A 78 13.61 5.34 -7.72
N GLY A 79 13.26 5.04 -8.97
CA GLY A 79 12.21 5.71 -9.73
C GLY A 79 10.82 5.19 -9.35
N TRP A 80 9.84 6.08 -9.20
CA TRP A 80 8.47 5.72 -8.85
C TRP A 80 7.65 5.42 -10.12
N PRO A 81 6.76 4.41 -10.14
CA PRO A 81 6.63 3.26 -9.24
C PRO A 81 7.64 2.14 -9.57
N PHE A 82 8.02 1.30 -8.60
CA PHE A 82 8.71 0.05 -8.87
C PHE A 82 7.77 -0.90 -9.60
N VAL A 83 8.08 -1.16 -10.87
CA VAL A 83 7.49 -2.26 -11.63
C VAL A 83 8.32 -3.50 -11.37
#